data_AF-B1I5D5-F1
#
_entry.id   AF-B1I5D5-F1
#
_cell.length_a   1.000
_cell.length_b   1.000
_cell.length_c   1.000
_cell.angle_alpha   90.00
_cell.angle_beta   90.00
_cell.angle_gamma   90.00
#
_symmetry.space_group_name_H-M   'P 1'
#
loop_
_entity.id
_entity.type
_entity.pdbx_description
1 polymer ?
#
loop_
_entity_poly.entity_id
_entity_poly.type
_entity_poly.pdbx_seq_one_letter_code
_entity_poly.pdbx_strand_id
1 'polypeptide(L)'
;MKLNPKGQATIPVEVRRMLGADSECRELELRATEGGFQLLPHKPPLPLKRYIGYCAEELADVDDPVAFLRELRGRPADTAEE
;
A
#
# COMPACT_ATOMS: atom_id res chain seq x y z
N MET A 1 19.37 6.25 -16.91
CA MET A 1 18.82 7.25 -15.97
C MET A 1 20.00 7.81 -15.17
N LYS A 2 20.15 9.14 -15.02
CA LYS A 2 21.25 9.71 -14.22
C LYS A 2 20.75 10.05 -12.83
N LEU A 3 21.45 9.55 -11.81
CA LEU A 3 21.22 9.93 -10.42
C LEU A 3 21.86 11.29 -10.16
N ASN A 4 21.18 12.13 -9.40
CA ASN A 4 21.79 13.34 -8.87
C ASN A 4 22.73 13.00 -7.69
N PRO A 5 23.54 13.95 -7.20
CA PRO A 5 24.45 13.72 -6.06
C PRO A 5 23.77 13.31 -4.75
N LYS A 6 22.44 13.44 -4.66
CA LYS A 6 21.62 13.00 -3.52
C LYS A 6 21.01 11.61 -3.72
N GLY A 7 21.39 10.89 -4.79
CA GLY A 7 20.86 9.56 -5.11
C GLY A 7 19.42 9.57 -5.64
N GLN A 8 18.92 10.70 -6.14
CA GLN A 8 17.57 10.81 -6.67
C GLN A 8 17.57 10.76 -8.21
N ALA A 9 16.52 10.17 -8.79
CA ALA A 9 16.29 10.14 -10.23
C ALA A 9 14.90 10.70 -10.57
N THR A 10 14.82 11.49 -11.63
CA THR A 10 13.54 12.03 -12.11
C THR A 10 12.83 10.99 -12.97
N ILE A 11 11.62 10.60 -12.57
CA ILE A 11 10.76 9.68 -13.33
C ILE A 11 10.19 10.44 -14.55
N PRO A 12 10.30 9.90 -15.78
CA PRO A 12 9.71 10.51 -16.97
C PRO A 12 8.20 10.75 -16.84
N VAL A 13 7.69 11.78 -17.54
CA VAL A 13 6.28 12.19 -17.46
C VAL A 13 5.34 11.06 -17.89
N GLU A 14 5.72 10.32 -18.93
CA GLU A 14 4.94 9.22 -19.49
C GLU A 14 4.77 8.10 -18.46
N VAL A 15 5.84 7.78 -17.73
CA VAL A 15 5.84 6.75 -16.68
C VAL A 15 5.01 7.20 -15.48
N ARG A 16 5.07 8.48 -15.08
CA ARG A 16 4.25 9.04 -13.99
C ARG A 16 2.75 8.95 -14.29
N ARG A 17 2.35 9.26 -15.52
CA ARG A 17 0.97 9.12 -15.99
C ARG A 17 0.49 7.67 -15.91
N MET A 18 1.32 6.73 -16.38
CA MET A 18 1.01 5.29 -16.30
C MET A 18 0.89 4.79 -14.85
N LEU A 19 1.64 5.39 -13.92
CA LEU A 19 1.58 5.06 -12.49
C LEU A 19 0.41 5.73 -11.75
N GLY A 20 -0.40 6.57 -12.41
CA GLY A 20 -1.45 7.36 -11.73
C GLY A 20 -0.89 8.39 -10.74
N ALA A 21 0.38 8.77 -10.90
CA ALA A 21 1.11 9.63 -9.96
C ALA A 21 0.83 11.13 -10.12
N ASP A 22 -0.05 11.51 -11.06
CA ASP A 22 -0.34 12.91 -11.38
C ASP A 22 -1.37 13.55 -10.43
N SER A 23 -2.08 12.78 -9.58
CA SER A 23 -3.06 13.35 -8.64
C SER A 23 -3.13 12.70 -7.25
N GLU A 24 -2.84 11.40 -7.10
CA GLU A 24 -3.03 10.69 -5.81
C GLU A 24 -1.82 9.90 -5.30
N CYS A 25 -0.93 9.42 -6.18
CA CYS A 25 0.23 8.63 -5.76
C CYS A 25 1.38 9.54 -5.26
N ARG A 26 1.29 9.97 -3.99
CA ARG A 26 2.34 10.77 -3.33
C ARG A 26 3.57 9.95 -2.91
N GLU A 27 3.38 8.64 -2.77
CA GLU A 27 4.40 7.72 -2.27
C GLU A 27 4.57 6.56 -3.26
N LEU A 28 5.82 6.09 -3.38
CA LEU A 28 6.19 4.95 -4.21
C LEU A 28 6.90 3.92 -3.34
N GLU A 29 6.62 2.65 -3.55
CA GLU A 29 7.35 1.55 -2.95
C GLU A 29 8.53 1.17 -3.85
N LEU A 30 9.73 1.12 -3.26
CA LEU A 30 10.94 0.65 -3.92
C LEU A 30 11.19 -0.80 -3.48
N ARG A 31 11.03 -1.75 -4.40
CA ARG A 31 11.29 -3.17 -4.15
C ARG A 31 12.57 -3.62 -4.85
N ALA A 32 13.47 -4.26 -4.10
CA ALA A 32 14.65 -4.89 -4.67
C ALA A 32 14.27 -6.22 -5.35
N THR A 33 14.85 -6.47 -6.52
CA THR A 33 14.69 -7.70 -7.31
C THR A 33 16.06 -8.20 -7.75
N GLU A 34 16.14 -9.43 -8.26
CA GLU A 34 17.40 -10.02 -8.75
C GLU A 34 18.04 -9.19 -9.88
N GLY A 35 17.22 -8.48 -10.66
CA GLY A 35 17.66 -7.61 -11.76
C GLY A 35 17.81 -6.13 -11.40
N GLY A 36 17.65 -5.75 -10.12
CA GLY A 36 17.79 -4.36 -9.68
C GLY A 36 16.64 -3.89 -8.78
N PHE A 37 15.94 -2.84 -9.22
CA PHE A 37 14.89 -2.21 -8.43
C PHE A 37 13.62 -1.98 -9.25
N GLN A 38 12.47 -2.19 -8.62
CA GLN A 38 11.17 -1.89 -9.17
C GLN A 38 10.50 -0.80 -8.33
N LEU A 39 9.89 0.17 -9.01
CA LEU A 39 9.05 1.19 -8.40
C LEU A 39 7.58 0.81 -8.60
N LEU A 40 6.83 0.80 -7.51
CA LEU A 40 5.40 0.49 -7.49
C LEU A 40 4.62 1.65 -6.85
N PRO A 41 3.35 1.89 -7.24
CA PRO A 41 2.47 2.77 -6.49
C PRO A 41 2.37 2.32 -5.03
N HIS A 42 2.63 3.22 -4.07
CA HIS A 42 2.45 2.87 -2.66
C HIS A 42 0.95 2.82 -2.35
N LYS A 43 0.43 1.62 -2.05
CA LYS A 43 -0.87 1.46 -1.40
C LYS A 43 -0.63 1.49 0.11
N PRO A 44 -1.01 2.56 0.84
CA PRO A 44 -0.83 2.59 2.28
C PRO A 44 -1.58 1.40 2.90
N PRO A 45 -1.03 0.79 3.95
CA PRO A 45 -1.73 -0.30 4.63
C PRO A 45 -3.10 0.20 5.07
N LEU A 46 -4.13 -0.61 4.83
CA LEU A 46 -5.50 -0.28 5.23
C LEU A 46 -5.50 0.23 6.68
N PRO A 47 -6.23 1.33 6.99
CA PRO A 47 -6.31 1.86 8.35
C PRO A 47 -6.75 0.80 9.37
N LEU A 48 -7.42 -0.26 8.88
CA LEU A 48 -7.78 -1.46 9.62
C LEU A 48 -6.61 -2.04 10.41
N LYS A 49 -5.38 -2.09 9.88
CA LYS A 49 -4.23 -2.61 10.64
C LYS A 49 -3.90 -1.74 11.86
N ARG A 50 -4.08 -0.42 11.76
CA ARG A 50 -3.95 0.48 12.91
C ARG A 50 -5.10 0.29 13.89
N TYR A 51 -6.31 0.08 13.37
CA TYR A 51 -7.51 -0.19 14.18
C TYR A 51 -7.39 -1.50 14.97
N ILE A 52 -6.87 -2.58 14.36
CA ILE A 52 -6.57 -3.84 15.06
C ILE A 52 -5.63 -3.61 16.23
N GLY A 53 -4.61 -2.77 16.07
CA GLY A 53 -3.70 -2.42 17.15
C GLY A 53 -4.38 -1.68 18.32
N TYR A 54 -5.40 -0.86 18.04
CA TYR A 54 -6.19 -0.20 19.08
C TYR A 54 -7.21 -1.12 19.74
N CYS A 55 -7.72 -2.12 19.01
CA CYS A 55 -8.70 -3.10 19.49
C CYS A 55 -8.07 -4.46 19.80
N ALA A 56 -6.78 -4.49 20.14
CA ALA A 56 -6.01 -5.73 20.24
C ALA A 56 -6.54 -6.65 21.36
N GLU A 57 -7.09 -6.08 22.43
CA GLU A 57 -7.68 -6.82 23.55
C GLU A 57 -9.04 -7.42 23.14
N GLU A 58 -9.87 -6.67 22.42
CA GLU A 58 -11.19 -7.09 21.96
C GLU A 58 -11.12 -8.09 20.79
N LEU A 59 -10.01 -8.10 20.06
CA LEU A 59 -9.77 -8.98 18.92
C LEU A 59 -8.89 -10.20 19.29
N ALA A 60 -8.55 -10.38 20.57
CA ALA A 60 -7.63 -11.43 21.00
C ALA A 60 -8.15 -12.85 20.73
N ASP A 61 -9.48 -13.03 20.79
CA ASP A 61 -10.17 -14.31 20.57
C ASP A 61 -10.76 -14.44 19.16
N VAL A 62 -10.41 -13.53 18.25
CA VAL A 62 -10.92 -13.51 16.87
C VAL A 62 -9.89 -14.17 15.94
N ASP A 63 -10.28 -15.27 15.28
CA ASP A 63 -9.41 -16.05 14.39
C ASP A 63 -8.87 -15.24 13.20
N ASP A 64 -9.70 -14.36 12.61
CA ASP A 64 -9.29 -13.40 11.58
C ASP A 64 -9.81 -11.99 11.92
N PRO A 65 -9.00 -11.18 12.63
CA PRO A 65 -9.36 -9.82 13.01
C PRO A 65 -9.60 -8.89 11.82
N VAL A 66 -8.97 -9.17 10.66
CA VAL A 66 -9.13 -8.35 9.45
C VAL A 66 -10.48 -8.63 8.81
N ALA A 67 -10.87 -9.90 8.69
CA ALA A 67 -12.19 -10.29 8.18
C ALA A 67 -13.31 -9.80 9.09
N PHE A 68 -13.17 -9.94 10.41
CA PHE A 68 -14.14 -9.48 11.40
C PHE A 68 -14.40 -7.98 11.31
N LEU A 69 -13.34 -7.16 11.22
CA LEU A 69 -13.48 -5.71 11.07
C LEU A 69 -14.05 -5.30 9.70
N ARG A 70 -13.86 -6.11 8.65
CA ARG A 70 -14.49 -5.89 7.34
C ARG A 70 -16.00 -6.12 7.42
N GLU A 71 -16.42 -7.18 8.08
CA GLU A 71 -17.83 -7.50 8.31
C GLU A 71 -18.54 -6.40 9.11
N LEU A 72 -17.93 -5.91 10.20
CA LEU A 72 -18.46 -4.78 10.98
C LEU A 72 -18.66 -3.50 10.15
N ARG A 73 -17.87 -3.32 9.09
CA ARG A 73 -18.00 -2.19 8.16
C ARG A 73 -19.01 -2.44 7.02
N GLY A 74 -19.72 -3.57 7.04
CA GLY A 74 -20.68 -3.95 6.01
C GLY A 74 -20.04 -4.37 4.69
N ARG A 75 -18.77 -4.78 4.68
CA ARG A 75 -18.10 -5.36 3.51
C ARG A 75 -17.83 -6.85 3.77
N PRO A 76 -18.49 -7.76 3.06
CA PRO A 76 -18.27 -9.19 3.27
C PRO A 76 -16.82 -9.58 2.95
N ALA A 77 -16.30 -10.56 3.69
CA ALA A 77 -14.91 -11.02 3.59
C ALA A 77 -14.52 -11.52 2.17
N ASP A 78 -15.50 -11.95 1.38
CA ASP A 78 -15.34 -12.42 -0.01
C ASP A 78 -15.20 -11.31 -1.06
N THR A 79 -15.19 -10.04 -0.65
CA THR A 79 -14.91 -8.95 -1.58
C THR A 79 -13.41 -8.93 -1.86
N ALA A 80 -12.98 -9.65 -2.90
CA ALA A 80 -11.65 -9.48 -3.47
C ALA A 80 -11.43 -8.00 -3.84
N GLU A 81 -10.32 -7.43 -3.39
CA GLU A 81 -9.98 -6.03 -3.67
C GLU A 81 -9.42 -5.88 -5.10
N GLU A 82 -10.05 -5.02 -5.92
CA GLU A 82 -9.44 -4.29 -7.04
C GLU A 82 -8.63 -3.08 -6.52
#